data_AF-A0A1N7D0F0-F1
#
_entry.id   AF-A0A1N7D0F0-F1
#
_cell.length_a   1.000
_cell.length_b   1.000
_cell.length_c   1.000
_cell.angle_alpha   90.00
_cell.angle_beta   90.00
_cell.angle_gamma   90.00
#
_symmetry.space_group_name_H-M   'P 1'
#
loop_
_entity.id
_entity.type
_entity.pdbx_description
1 polymer ?
#
loop_
_entity_poly.entity_id
_entity_poly.type
_entity_poly.pdbx_seq_one_letter_code
_entity_poly.pdbx_strand_id
1 'polypeptide(L)' 'MQTSEQAQAQRLLQWDQDRYVINRNLLLNDDERHETTLIYRRRDNSECTDYRQYSVIMTNWNPRLLGEYAYRW' A
#
# COMPACT_ATOMS: atom_id res chain seq x y z
N MET A 1 3.10 16.71 -1.38
CA MET A 1 2.02 16.56 -0.38
C MET A 1 1.92 15.08 -0.01
N GLN A 2 2.33 14.69 1.19
CA GLN A 2 2.22 13.29 1.64
C GLN A 2 0.74 13.01 1.94
N THR A 3 0.10 12.14 1.17
CA THR A 3 -1.27 11.68 1.46
C THR A 3 -1.21 10.63 2.57
N SER A 4 -2.20 10.67 3.47
CA SER A 4 -2.39 9.60 4.44
C SER A 4 -2.74 8.31 3.71
N GLU A 5 -2.44 7.16 4.32
CA GLU A 5 -2.75 5.86 3.74
C GLU A 5 -4.26 5.70 3.50
N GLN A 6 -5.08 6.20 4.43
CA GLN A 6 -6.53 6.23 4.30
C GLN A 6 -7.00 7.07 3.10
N ALA A 7 -6.45 8.28 2.92
CA ALA A 7 -6.82 9.13 1.79
C ALA A 7 -6.42 8.47 0.45
N GLN A 8 -5.29 7.77 0.41
CA GLN A 8 -4.91 7.01 -0.77
C GLN A 8 -5.85 5.82 -1.01
N ALA A 9 -6.20 5.05 0.02
CA ALA A 9 -7.15 3.93 -0.10
C ALA A 9 -8.55 4.39 -0.57
N GLN A 10 -9.02 5.55 -0.13
CA GLN A 10 -10.26 6.14 -0.63
C GLN A 10 -10.20 6.48 -2.12
N ARG A 11 -9.04 6.95 -2.63
CA ARG A 11 -8.85 7.20 -4.07
C ARG A 11 -8.88 5.90 -4.87
N LEU A 12 -8.25 4.84 -4.36
CA LEU A 12 -8.27 3.53 -5.01
C LEU A 12 -9.69 2.97 -5.08
N LEU A 13 -10.48 3.15 -4.02
CA LEU A 13 -11.89 2.81 -4.04
C LEU A 13 -12.66 3.60 -5.10
N GLN A 14 -12.42 4.91 -5.19
CA GLN A 14 -13.09 5.76 -6.17
C GLN A 14 -12.74 5.40 -7.62
N TRP A 15 -11.51 4.95 -7.88
CA TRP A 15 -11.03 4.56 -9.20
C TRP A 15 -11.17 3.07 -9.49
N ASP A 16 -11.80 2.32 -8.58
CA ASP A 16 -11.96 0.88 -8.66
C ASP A 16 -10.65 0.12 -8.98
N GLN A 17 -9.56 0.56 -8.37
CA GLN A 17 -8.24 -0.06 -8.55
C GLN A 17 -7.97 -1.08 -7.47
N ASP A 18 -7.70 -2.32 -7.86
CA ASP A 18 -7.40 -3.40 -6.91
C ASP A 18 -5.96 -3.35 -6.37
N ARG A 19 -5.04 -2.71 -7.11
CA ARG A 19 -3.62 -2.64 -6.74
C ARG A 19 -3.01 -1.30 -7.09
N TYR A 20 -2.23 -0.77 -6.16
CA TYR A 20 -1.43 0.45 -6.39
C TYR A 20 -0.08 0.35 -5.66
N VAL A 21 0.99 0.73 -6.34
CA VAL A 21 2.37 0.65 -5.84
C VAL A 21 2.98 2.04 -5.93
N ILE A 22 3.58 2.51 -4.84
CA ILE A 22 4.21 3.82 -4.79
C ILE A 22 5.49 3.78 -3.95
N ASN A 23 6.55 4.42 -4.43
CA ASN A 23 7.76 4.63 -3.65
C ASN A 23 7.56 5.84 -2.73
N ARG A 24 7.89 5.68 -1.45
CA ARG A 24 7.83 6.70 -0.41
C ARG A 24 9.13 6.68 0.37
N ASN A 25 9.73 7.85 0.54
CA ASN A 25 10.83 8.00 1.48
C ASN A 25 10.25 8.04 2.89
N LEU A 26 10.58 7.04 3.69
CA LEU A 26 10.30 7.04 5.11
C LEU A 26 11.44 7.77 5.81
N LEU A 27 11.09 8.79 6.59
CA LEU A 27 12.04 9.45 7.47
C LEU A 27 12.18 8.58 8.73
N LEU A 28 13.31 7.90 8.88
CA LEU A 28 13.71 7.35 10.16
C LEU A 28 14.58 8.41 10.88
N ASN A 29 14.83 8.20 12.18
CA ASN A 29 15.51 9.18 13.04
C ASN A 29 16.75 9.83 12.38
N ASP A 30 17.02 11.08 12.74
CA ASP A 30 18.23 11.83 12.32
C ASP A 30 18.32 12.12 10.81
N ASP A 31 17.17 12.39 10.17
CA ASP A 31 17.04 12.74 8.75
C ASP A 31 17.42 11.62 7.76
N GLU A 32 17.58 10.38 8.24
CA GLU A 32 17.84 9.25 7.36
C GLU A 32 16.58 8.89 6.56
N ARG A 33 16.67 9.07 5.24
CA ARG A 33 15.60 8.71 4.31
C ARG A 33 15.83 7.31 3.80
N HIS A 34 14.96 6.39 4.19
CA HIS A 34 14.92 5.07 3.60
C HIS A 34 13.89 5.05 2.48
N GLU A 35 14.33 4.63 1.30
CA GLU A 35 13.40 4.33 0.22
C GLU A 35 12.57 3.10 0.62
N THR A 36 11.27 3.30 0.71
CA THR A 36 10.31 2.24 0.97
C THR A 36 9.26 2.25 -0.12
N THR A 37 8.74 1.08 -0.46
CA THR A 37 7.61 0.93 -1.35
C THR A 37 6.38 0.63 -0.52
N LEU A 38 5.31 1.38 -0.75
CA LEU A 38 3.97 1.07 -0.26
C LEU A 38 3.20 0.36 -1.35
N ILE A 39 2.57 -0.76 -1.00
CA ILE A 39 1.67 -1.52 -1.86
C ILE A 39 0.29 -1.52 -1.22
N TYR A 40 -0.68 -0.98 -1.94
CA TYR A 40 -2.09 -1.06 -1.61
C TYR A 40 -2.69 -2.22 -2.41
N ARG A 41 -3.43 -3.10 -1.74
CA ARG A 41 -4.16 -4.20 -2.39
C ARG A 41 -5.56 -4.33 -1.81
N ARG A 42 -6.57 -4.42 -2.67
CA ARG A 42 -7.95 -4.78 -2.28
C ARG A 42 -7.98 -6.25 -1.88
N ARG A 43 -8.60 -6.55 -0.74
CA ARG A 43 -8.77 -7.92 -0.25
C ARG A 43 -9.94 -8.56 -0.97
N ASP A 44 -9.72 -9.71 -1.58
CA ASP A 44 -10.70 -10.39 -2.44
C ASP A 44 -12.01 -10.76 -1.71
N ASN A 45 -11.98 -10.98 -0.39
CA ASN A 45 -13.13 -11.37 0.43
C ASN A 45 -13.42 -10.38 1.59
N SER A 46 -13.17 -9.09 1.41
CA SER A 46 -13.48 -8.10 2.43
C SER A 46 -14.99 -7.89 2.60
N GLU A 47 -15.51 -8.04 3.82
CA GLU A 47 -16.90 -7.65 4.16
C GLU A 47 -17.10 -6.12 4.16
N CYS A 48 -16.01 -5.36 4.24
CA CYS A 48 -16.05 -3.89 4.16
C CYS A 48 -16.21 -3.45 2.71
N THR A 49 -17.14 -2.54 2.46
CA THR A 49 -17.36 -1.88 1.16
C THR A 49 -16.67 -0.51 1.05
N ASP A 50 -16.02 -0.06 2.12
CA ASP A 50 -15.29 1.20 2.20
C ASP A 50 -13.77 0.99 2.06
N TYR A 51 -12.98 2.04 2.32
CA TYR A 51 -11.52 2.03 2.21
C TYR A 51 -10.83 0.93 3.05
N ARG A 52 -11.51 0.37 4.08
CA ARG A 52 -10.97 -0.71 4.92
C ARG A 52 -10.81 -2.02 4.15
N GLN A 53 -11.38 -2.14 2.95
CA GLN A 53 -11.13 -3.29 2.09
C GLN A 53 -9.70 -3.37 1.55
N TYR A 54 -8.92 -2.29 1.68
CA TYR A 54 -7.53 -2.23 1.27
C TYR A 54 -6.58 -2.58 2.42
N SER A 55 -5.62 -3.45 2.14
CA SER A 55 -4.43 -3.67 2.97
C SER A 55 -3.26 -2.87 2.41
N VAL A 56 -2.44 -2.33 3.31
CA VAL A 56 -1.22 -1.58 2.98
C VAL A 56 -0.01 -2.39 3.46
N ILE A 57 0.95 -2.61 2.55
CA ILE A 57 2.20 -3.31 2.84
C ILE A 57 3.33 -2.32 2.58
N MET A 58 4.20 -2.16 3.57
CA MET A 58 5.45 -1.42 3.44
C MET A 58 6.61 -2.41 3.27
N THR A 59 7.46 -2.17 2.28
CA THR A 59 8.70 -2.94 2.08
C THR A 59 9.84 -2.03 1.64
N ASN A 60 11.06 -2.32 2.06
CA ASN A 60 12.28 -1.70 1.53
C ASN A 60 12.93 -2.55 0.44
N TRP A 61 12.25 -3.62 -0.02
CA TRP A 61 12.75 -4.58 -0.98
C TRP A 61 11.93 -4.54 -2.29
N ASN A 62 12.35 -5.30 -3.30
CA ASN A 62 11.69 -5.34 -4.61
C ASN A 62 10.19 -5.73 -4.46
N PRO A 63 9.25 -4.83 -4.82
CA PRO A 63 7.81 -5.05 -4.66
C PRO A 63 7.26 -6.18 -5.55
N ARG A 64 8.03 -6.65 -6.53
CA ARG A 64 7.68 -7.79 -7.38
C ARG A 64 7.71 -9.12 -6.59
N LEU A 65 8.62 -9.24 -5.61
CA LEU A 65 8.72 -10.41 -4.73
C LEU A 65 7.53 -10.53 -3.76
N LEU A 66 6.83 -9.43 -3.49
CA LEU A 66 5.58 -9.47 -2.72
C LEU A 66 4.42 -10.10 -3.51
N GLY A 67 4.50 -10.16 -4.84
CA GLY A 67 3.54 -10.94 -5.64
C GLY A 67 3.58 -12.44 -5.31
N GLU A 68 4.75 -12.97 -4.93
CA GLU A 68 4.92 -14.37 -4.53
C GLU A 68 4.38 -14.62 -3.10
N TYR A 69 4.53 -13.64 -2.21
CA TYR A 69 3.92 -13.69 -0.86
C TYR A 69 2.40 -13.54 -0.88
N ALA A 70 1.86 -12.77 -1.82
CA ALA A 70 0.45 -12.49 -2.00
C ALA A 70 -0.43 -13.73 -2.28
N TYR A 71 0.15 -14.87 -2.69
CA TYR A 71 -0.57 -16.14 -2.86
C TYR A 71 -1.04 -16.73 -1.51
N ARG A 72 -0.43 -16.34 -0.39
CA ARG A 72 -0.75 -16.87 0.95
C ARG A 72 -1.77 -16.00 1.72
N TRP A 73 -2.37 -15.00 1.08
CA TRP A 73 -3.22 -13.98 1.72
C TRP A 73 -4.49 -13.69 0.91
#